data_AF-A0A1E8UN71-F1
#
_entry.id   AF-A0A1E8UN71-F1
#
_cell.length_a   1.000
_cell.length_b   1.000
_cell.length_c   1.000
_cell.angle_alpha   90.00
_cell.angle_beta   90.00
_cell.angle_gamma   90.00
#
_symmetry.space_group_name_H-M   'P 1'
#
loop_
_entity.id
_entity.type
_entity.pdbx_description
1 polymer ?
#
loop_
_entity_poly.entity_id
_entity_poly.type
_entity_poly.pdbx_seq_one_letter_code
_entity_poly.pdbx_strand_id
1 'polypeptide(L)'
;MMAPAATALGVQLRVLAESSDASAVPAVHCAPTGDHTDLESLRRFAADVDVLTFDHEHVPTEHLRTLESEGVAVRPGPDALVHAQDKLVMRQAVQRLGLPNPRWAEVHTSEDLVAFGESTGWPVVLKTPRGGYDGKGVLLVDGPEAAARGTAAEWFERSARAADGAGLLAEEAVPFSRELSAMVARRPSGETRAWPVVESIQVDGVCNEVIAPAPGLDPRVAAAAQEAALLLARELGVTGVMAVELFETPGTDAGFAVNELAMRPHNSGHWSMDGAVTGQFEQHLRAVLDWPLGATDPVAGAAVMKNVLGGSNQDLFSAYPAAMAAEPRAKIHTYGKSVRPGRKIGHVNAVGGTHEVERLRAVATRAAAIVRDGEQADGSETVNPRRTTTWGAVPATQAEAPIVGLVMGSDSDWATMSAAAQALEELGIPYEADVVSAHRMPTEMLEYGRTAHERGLRVVIAGAGGAAHLPGMLASVTPLPVIGVPVSLKNLDGMDSLLSIVQMPAGVPVATVSVDGARNAGLLAARVLASSPDLSGTELRGRLQEFASELSEAAHRKGAALRETVARGVGSGA
;
A
#
# COMPACT_ATOMS: atom_id res chain seq x y z
N MET A 1 13.05 -1.86 18.38
CA MET A 1 13.95 -1.28 17.35
C MET A 1 15.08 -0.43 17.91
N MET A 2 14.98 0.15 19.10
CA MET A 2 16.08 0.93 19.70
C MET A 2 17.25 0.06 20.23
N ALA A 3 16.97 -1.20 20.58
CA ALA A 3 17.94 -2.11 21.19
C ALA A 3 19.23 -2.34 20.38
N PRO A 4 19.22 -2.58 19.05
CA PRO A 4 20.48 -2.77 18.30
C PRO A 4 21.42 -1.56 18.39
N ALA A 5 20.88 -0.35 18.28
CA ALA A 5 21.65 0.89 18.42
C ALA A 5 22.15 1.08 19.86
N ALA A 6 21.31 0.79 20.86
CA ALA A 6 21.71 0.86 22.26
C ALA A 6 22.88 -0.09 22.56
N THR A 7 22.79 -1.34 22.12
CA THR A 7 23.87 -2.33 22.25
C THR A 7 25.16 -1.86 21.56
N ALA A 8 25.07 -1.34 20.33
CA ALA A 8 26.23 -0.85 19.59
C ALA A 8 26.91 0.36 20.27
N LEU A 9 26.13 1.22 20.93
CA LEU A 9 26.61 2.38 21.67
C LEU A 9 27.07 2.04 23.11
N GLY A 10 26.85 0.82 23.59
CA GLY A 10 27.11 0.44 24.98
C GLY A 10 26.12 1.02 25.99
N VAL A 11 24.92 1.41 25.53
CA VAL A 11 23.83 1.92 26.39
C VAL A 11 22.99 0.75 26.89
N GLN A 12 22.76 0.68 28.21
CA GLN A 12 21.84 -0.31 28.78
C GLN A 12 20.39 0.14 28.58
N LEU A 13 19.72 -0.42 27.58
CA LEU A 13 18.30 -0.18 27.37
C LEU A 13 17.45 -1.05 28.33
N ARG A 14 16.53 -0.42 29.05
CA ARG A 14 15.51 -1.08 29.89
C ARG A 14 14.11 -0.67 29.42
N VAL A 15 13.12 -1.54 29.60
CA VAL A 15 11.73 -1.28 29.18
C VAL A 15 10.79 -1.60 30.33
N LEU A 16 9.93 -0.65 30.71
CA LEU A 16 8.78 -0.97 31.55
C LEU A 16 7.73 -1.63 30.66
N ALA A 17 7.61 -2.96 30.75
CA ALA A 17 6.74 -3.72 29.87
C ALA A 17 5.34 -3.83 30.47
N GLU A 18 4.30 -3.61 29.68
CA GLU A 18 2.90 -3.82 30.13
C GLU A 18 2.59 -5.30 30.41
N SER A 19 3.34 -6.20 29.77
CA SER A 19 3.20 -7.64 29.93
C SER A 19 4.53 -8.36 29.66
N SER A 20 4.67 -9.57 30.19
CA SER A 20 5.88 -10.39 29.99
C SER A 20 6.06 -10.88 28.55
N ASP A 21 5.01 -10.84 27.73
CA ASP A 21 5.02 -11.21 26.31
C ASP A 21 5.08 -10.01 25.36
N ALA A 22 5.25 -8.78 25.88
CA ALA A 22 5.41 -7.60 25.06
C ALA A 22 6.63 -7.72 24.14
N SER A 23 6.49 -7.25 22.90
CA SER A 23 7.46 -7.55 21.84
C SER A 23 8.85 -6.91 22.05
N ALA A 24 8.95 -5.93 22.96
CA ALA A 24 10.22 -5.32 23.35
C ALA A 24 11.00 -6.14 24.39
N VAL A 25 10.33 -6.99 25.19
CA VAL A 25 10.95 -7.81 26.25
C VAL A 25 12.12 -8.65 25.73
N PRO A 26 12.01 -9.44 24.65
CA PRO A 26 13.14 -10.25 24.17
C PRO A 26 14.29 -9.42 23.57
N ALA A 27 14.08 -8.13 23.30
CA ALA A 27 15.07 -7.27 22.67
C ALA A 27 15.98 -6.56 23.70
N VAL A 28 15.66 -6.60 24.99
CA VAL A 28 16.39 -5.86 26.03
C VAL A 28 16.84 -6.76 27.18
N HIS A 29 17.87 -6.34 27.90
CA HIS A 29 18.41 -7.12 29.02
C HIS A 29 17.47 -7.14 30.24
N CYS A 30 16.75 -6.04 30.49
CA CYS A 30 15.90 -5.90 31.66
C CYS A 30 14.56 -5.25 31.24
N ALA A 31 13.47 -5.98 31.47
CA ALA A 31 12.13 -5.51 31.18
C ALA A 31 11.16 -5.85 32.33
N PRO A 32 11.17 -5.11 33.45
CA PRO A 32 10.20 -5.34 34.52
C PRO A 32 8.77 -5.09 34.01
N THR A 33 7.82 -5.89 34.48
CA THR A 33 6.41 -5.67 34.17
C THR A 33 5.84 -4.58 35.08
N GLY A 34 5.09 -3.64 34.51
CA GLY A 34 4.38 -2.60 35.27
C GLY A 34 3.41 -1.80 34.41
N ASP A 35 2.65 -0.93 35.06
CA ASP A 35 1.62 -0.10 34.42
C ASP A 35 2.12 1.34 34.31
N HIS A 36 2.07 1.91 33.11
CA HIS A 36 2.48 3.30 32.86
C HIS A 36 1.51 4.33 33.47
N THR A 37 0.33 3.90 33.91
CA THR A 37 -0.65 4.72 34.63
C THR A 37 -0.49 4.68 36.15
N ASP A 38 0.38 3.81 36.67
CA ASP A 38 0.71 3.72 38.09
C ASP A 38 2.03 4.45 38.40
N LEU A 39 1.92 5.57 39.13
CA LEU A 39 3.06 6.40 39.52
C LEU A 39 4.12 5.61 40.32
N GLU A 40 3.71 4.66 41.18
CA GLU A 40 4.66 3.87 41.96
C GLU A 40 5.45 2.89 41.07
N SER A 41 4.80 2.32 40.06
CA SER A 41 5.48 1.52 39.03
C SER A 41 6.50 2.36 38.25
N LEU A 42 6.14 3.58 37.87
CA LEU A 42 7.05 4.51 37.19
C LEU A 42 8.23 4.90 38.09
N ARG A 43 8.00 5.24 39.37
CA ARG A 43 9.06 5.57 40.34
C ARG A 43 10.05 4.42 40.54
N ARG A 44 9.55 3.19 40.71
CA ARG A 44 10.41 2.00 40.84
C ARG A 44 11.27 1.80 39.61
N PHE A 45 10.71 2.00 38.42
CA PHE A 45 11.46 1.88 37.17
C PHE A 45 12.48 3.01 37.00
N ALA A 46 12.10 4.24 37.33
CA ALA A 46 12.94 5.44 37.26
C ALA A 46 14.19 5.37 38.15
N ALA A 47 14.09 4.70 39.30
CA ALA A 47 15.18 4.60 40.27
C ALA A 47 16.45 3.91 39.72
N ASP A 48 16.31 3.08 38.70
CA ASP A 48 17.39 2.26 38.15
C ASP A 48 17.90 2.73 36.77
N VAL A 49 17.49 3.92 36.31
CA VAL A 49 17.84 4.46 34.99
C VAL A 49 18.29 5.92 35.08
N ASP A 50 19.23 6.30 34.20
CA ASP A 50 19.72 7.67 34.15
C ASP A 50 18.74 8.65 33.48
N VAL A 51 17.94 8.14 32.53
CA VAL A 51 17.00 8.91 31.70
C VAL A 51 15.79 8.05 31.36
N LEU A 52 14.59 8.65 31.40
CA LEU A 52 13.35 8.06 30.89
C LEU A 52 12.98 8.65 29.53
N THR A 53 12.52 7.80 28.62
CA THR A 53 11.92 8.16 27.33
C THR A 53 10.77 7.20 26.99
N PHE A 54 10.03 7.49 25.92
CA PHE A 54 8.76 6.85 25.61
C PHE A 54 8.72 6.29 24.19
N ASP A 55 8.07 5.14 24.03
CA ASP A 55 7.70 4.57 22.74
C ASP A 55 6.25 4.89 22.33
N HIS A 56 5.43 5.40 23.27
CA HIS A 56 4.10 5.96 23.01
C HIS A 56 3.82 7.21 23.88
N GLU A 57 2.92 8.07 23.42
CA GLU A 57 2.59 9.35 24.04
C GLU A 57 1.56 9.26 25.19
N HIS A 58 1.07 8.09 25.58
CA HIS A 58 -0.08 7.98 26.50
C HIS A 58 0.24 7.98 28.01
N VAL A 59 1.50 8.19 28.41
CA VAL A 59 1.85 8.27 29.84
C VAL A 59 1.21 9.52 30.47
N PRO A 60 0.52 9.41 31.62
CA PRO A 60 -0.17 10.55 32.23
C PRO A 60 0.78 11.70 32.56
N THR A 61 0.44 12.91 32.08
CA THR A 61 1.27 14.10 32.19
C THR A 61 1.59 14.47 33.65
N GLU A 62 0.65 14.27 34.56
CA GLU A 62 0.79 14.51 35.99
C GLU A 62 1.85 13.60 36.65
N HIS A 63 1.96 12.35 36.20
CA HIS A 63 2.98 11.43 36.68
C HIS A 63 4.36 11.87 36.20
N LEU A 64 4.46 12.27 34.92
CA LEU A 64 5.70 12.78 34.34
C LEU A 64 6.19 14.04 35.06
N ARG A 65 5.29 14.99 35.37
CA ARG A 65 5.62 16.19 36.16
C ARG A 65 6.11 15.83 37.57
N THR A 66 5.50 14.82 38.18
CA THR A 66 5.92 14.34 39.50
C THR A 66 7.34 13.77 39.45
N LEU A 67 7.63 12.89 38.48
CA LEU A 67 8.97 12.32 38.30
C LEU A 67 10.03 13.40 38.02
N GLU A 68 9.72 14.40 37.18
CA GLU A 68 10.64 15.52 36.95
C GLU A 68 10.90 16.33 38.23
N SER A 69 9.87 16.59 39.04
CA SER A 69 10.02 17.28 40.33
C SER A 69 10.87 16.49 41.34
N GLU A 70 10.93 15.17 41.18
CA GLU A 70 11.76 14.25 41.96
C GLU A 70 13.20 14.14 41.40
N GLY A 71 13.53 14.86 40.33
CA GLY A 71 14.86 14.91 39.73
C GLY A 71 15.12 13.86 38.65
N VAL A 72 14.09 13.11 38.22
CA VAL A 72 14.21 12.15 37.12
C VAL A 72 14.31 12.90 35.79
N ALA A 73 15.28 12.53 34.95
CA ALA A 73 15.42 13.10 33.62
C ALA A 73 14.41 12.48 32.65
N VAL A 74 13.23 13.12 32.50
CA VAL A 74 12.18 12.70 31.56
C VAL A 74 12.35 13.41 30.21
N ARG A 75 12.48 12.65 29.11
CA ARG A 75 12.84 13.19 27.79
C ARG A 75 12.04 12.50 26.68
N PRO A 76 11.18 13.21 25.91
CA PRO A 76 10.81 14.62 26.09
C PRO A 76 10.06 14.86 27.42
N GLY A 77 10.17 16.08 27.96
CA GLY A 77 9.45 16.46 29.17
C GLY A 77 7.92 16.58 28.95
N PRO A 78 7.11 16.63 30.04
CA PRO A 78 5.65 16.67 29.98
C PRO A 78 5.10 17.87 29.21
N ASP A 79 5.74 19.03 29.35
CA ASP A 79 5.31 20.25 28.66
C ASP A 79 5.58 20.21 27.15
N ALA A 80 6.53 19.38 26.71
CA ALA A 80 6.68 19.06 25.29
C ALA A 80 5.63 18.02 24.88
N LEU A 81 5.58 16.89 25.59
CA LEU A 81 4.80 15.71 25.21
C LEU A 81 3.29 15.99 25.08
N VAL A 82 2.75 16.96 25.84
CA VAL A 82 1.34 17.38 25.74
C VAL A 82 0.93 17.77 24.31
N HIS A 83 1.85 18.32 23.51
CA HIS A 83 1.58 18.70 22.12
C HIS A 83 1.45 17.49 21.17
N ALA A 84 1.88 16.30 21.57
CA ALA A 84 1.61 15.04 20.87
C ALA A 84 0.35 14.34 21.43
N GLN A 85 -0.04 14.65 22.67
CA GLN A 85 -1.20 14.04 23.33
C GLN A 85 -2.53 14.72 22.96
N ASP A 86 -2.49 16.04 22.74
CA ASP A 86 -3.66 16.89 22.61
C ASP A 86 -3.60 17.76 21.34
N LYS A 87 -4.47 17.44 20.37
CA LYS A 87 -4.49 18.11 19.07
C LYS A 87 -4.90 19.59 19.17
N LEU A 88 -5.70 20.00 20.15
CA LEU A 88 -6.06 21.41 20.34
C LEU A 88 -4.86 22.22 20.82
N VAL A 89 -4.15 21.69 21.81
CA VAL A 89 -2.91 22.29 22.35
C VAL A 89 -1.83 22.36 21.26
N MET A 90 -1.73 21.33 20.42
CA MET A 90 -0.88 21.33 19.25
C MET A 90 -1.24 22.46 18.26
N ARG A 91 -2.52 22.56 17.86
CA ARG A 91 -2.98 23.58 16.90
C ARG A 91 -2.71 25.01 17.38
N GLN A 92 -3.01 25.28 18.65
CA GLN A 92 -2.72 26.56 19.29
C GLN A 92 -1.22 26.88 19.25
N ALA A 93 -0.36 25.87 19.48
CA ALA A 93 1.09 26.06 19.44
C ALA A 93 1.60 26.35 18.02
N VAL A 94 1.16 25.59 17.02
CA VAL A 94 1.51 25.83 15.61
C VAL A 94 1.07 27.23 15.17
N GLN A 95 -0.14 27.65 15.57
CA GLN A 95 -0.66 28.99 15.25
C GLN A 95 0.14 30.10 15.95
N ARG A 96 0.45 29.93 17.24
CA ARG A 96 1.27 30.89 18.01
C ARG A 96 2.65 31.09 17.39
N LEU A 97 3.22 30.05 16.79
CA LEU A 97 4.51 30.09 16.10
C LEU A 97 4.43 30.62 14.67
N GLY A 98 3.23 30.96 14.18
CA GLY A 98 3.04 31.47 12.81
C GLY A 98 3.28 30.42 11.74
N LEU A 99 3.20 29.13 12.08
CA LEU A 99 3.42 28.03 11.15
C LEU A 99 2.13 27.66 10.40
N PRO A 100 2.24 27.07 9.20
CA PRO A 100 1.08 26.73 8.38
C PRO A 100 0.17 25.71 9.09
N ASN A 101 -1.06 26.12 9.35
CA ASN A 101 -2.12 25.30 9.94
C ASN A 101 -3.27 25.16 8.96
N PRO A 102 -4.00 24.04 8.97
CA PRO A 102 -5.35 24.04 8.43
C PRO A 102 -6.20 25.09 9.14
N ARG A 103 -7.20 25.67 8.48
CA ARG A 103 -8.25 26.40 9.21
C ARG A 103 -8.87 25.46 10.25
N TRP A 104 -8.98 25.92 11.49
CA TRP A 104 -9.42 25.08 12.59
C TRP A 104 -10.18 25.88 13.65
N ALA A 105 -11.00 25.17 14.44
CA ALA A 105 -11.67 25.71 15.61
C ALA A 105 -11.88 24.63 16.68
N GLU A 106 -11.93 25.04 17.95
CA GLU A 106 -12.52 24.24 19.02
C GLU A 106 -14.04 24.41 18.97
N VAL A 107 -14.77 23.30 18.88
CA VAL A 107 -16.23 23.28 18.78
C VAL A 107 -16.84 22.44 19.90
N HIS A 108 -17.93 22.89 20.51
CA HIS A 108 -18.57 22.21 21.63
C HIS A 108 -19.93 21.62 21.29
N THR A 109 -20.54 22.07 20.19
CA THR A 109 -21.88 21.67 19.77
C THR A 109 -21.95 21.39 18.27
N SER A 110 -23.01 20.71 17.84
CA SER A 110 -23.31 20.57 16.41
C SER A 110 -23.55 21.91 15.74
N GLU A 111 -24.13 22.90 16.44
CA GLU A 111 -24.29 24.25 15.88
C GLU A 111 -22.94 24.92 15.62
N ASP A 112 -21.96 24.78 16.53
CA ASP A 112 -20.60 25.32 16.34
C ASP A 112 -19.94 24.69 15.10
N LEU A 113 -20.08 23.38 14.92
CA LEU A 113 -19.53 22.66 13.78
C LEU A 113 -20.19 23.09 12.45
N VAL A 114 -21.51 23.30 12.46
CA VAL A 114 -22.23 23.84 11.29
C VAL A 114 -21.73 25.24 10.97
N ALA A 115 -21.62 26.12 11.96
CA ALA A 115 -21.13 27.48 11.77
C ALA A 115 -19.69 27.50 11.21
N PHE A 116 -18.82 26.62 11.73
CA PHE A 116 -17.47 26.45 11.20
C PHE A 116 -17.49 25.99 9.73
N GLY A 117 -18.27 24.94 9.41
CA GLY A 117 -18.39 24.42 8.05
C GLY A 117 -18.92 25.43 7.04
N GLU A 118 -19.91 26.25 7.39
CA GLU A 118 -20.42 27.30 6.52
C GLU A 118 -19.38 28.42 6.26
N SER A 119 -18.50 28.70 7.23
CA SER A 119 -17.45 29.72 7.09
C SER A 119 -16.19 29.22 6.34
N THR A 120 -15.88 27.94 6.49
CA THR A 120 -14.65 27.32 5.97
C THR A 120 -14.88 26.67 4.60
N GLY A 121 -16.08 26.13 4.38
CA GLY A 121 -16.43 25.26 3.26
C GLY A 121 -16.46 23.79 3.68
N TRP A 122 -17.39 23.04 3.09
CA TRP A 122 -17.54 21.60 3.28
C TRP A 122 -16.77 20.80 2.21
N PRO A 123 -16.27 19.59 2.52
CA PRO A 123 -16.36 18.90 3.81
C PRO A 123 -15.37 19.45 4.86
N VAL A 124 -15.61 19.13 6.13
CA VAL A 124 -14.70 19.42 7.26
C VAL A 124 -14.37 18.13 8.01
N VAL A 125 -13.30 18.14 8.78
CA VAL A 125 -12.84 17.01 9.59
C VAL A 125 -13.06 17.32 11.06
N LEU A 126 -13.86 16.50 11.75
CA LEU A 126 -14.06 16.54 13.19
C LEU A 126 -13.14 15.50 13.86
N LYS A 127 -12.41 15.91 14.91
CA LYS A 127 -11.44 15.06 15.60
C LYS A 127 -11.63 15.11 17.12
N THR A 128 -11.41 13.97 17.78
CA THR A 128 -11.21 13.97 19.24
C THR A 128 -9.80 14.50 19.56
N PRO A 129 -9.65 15.47 20.49
CA PRO A 129 -8.34 16.05 20.78
C PRO A 129 -7.34 15.04 21.32
N ARG A 130 -7.80 14.09 22.15
CA ARG A 130 -6.99 13.04 22.78
C ARG A 130 -7.47 11.65 22.37
N GLY A 131 -6.57 10.66 22.49
CA GLY A 131 -6.87 9.23 22.37
C GLY A 131 -7.18 8.70 20.96
N GLY A 132 -7.14 9.54 19.93
CA GLY A 132 -7.26 9.10 18.54
C GLY A 132 -5.92 8.61 17.98
N TYR A 133 -5.91 7.45 17.32
CA TYR A 133 -4.72 6.84 16.69
C TYR A 133 -5.14 6.06 15.42
N ASP A 134 -4.26 5.99 14.40
CA ASP A 134 -4.49 5.27 13.12
C ASP A 134 -5.92 5.50 12.55
N GLY A 135 -6.36 6.77 12.44
CA GLY A 135 -7.67 7.15 11.91
C GLY A 135 -8.86 7.05 12.87
N LYS A 136 -8.71 6.44 14.05
CA LYS A 136 -9.76 6.43 15.09
C LYS A 136 -9.87 7.81 15.74
N GLY A 137 -11.10 8.29 15.95
CA GLY A 137 -11.33 9.64 16.48
C GLY A 137 -11.18 10.73 15.42
N VAL A 138 -11.29 10.38 14.13
CA VAL A 138 -11.39 11.30 12.98
C VAL A 138 -12.69 11.01 12.24
N LEU A 139 -13.45 12.05 11.90
CA LEU A 139 -14.72 11.95 11.18
C LEU A 139 -14.77 13.00 10.08
N LEU A 140 -14.93 12.59 8.82
CA LEU A 140 -15.25 13.50 7.73
C LEU A 140 -16.74 13.84 7.79
N VAL A 141 -17.07 15.13 7.73
CA VAL A 141 -18.43 15.63 7.80
C VAL A 141 -18.71 16.43 6.53
N ASP A 142 -19.63 15.95 5.71
CA ASP A 142 -19.87 16.48 4.36
C ASP A 142 -20.86 17.66 4.30
N GLY A 143 -21.50 17.99 5.42
CA GLY A 143 -22.52 19.03 5.44
C GLY A 143 -23.24 19.18 6.78
N PRO A 144 -24.15 20.17 6.87
CA PRO A 144 -24.82 20.51 8.12
C PRO A 144 -25.71 19.39 8.67
N GLU A 145 -26.34 18.59 7.80
CA GLU A 145 -27.14 17.44 8.25
C GLU A 145 -26.29 16.36 8.93
N ALA A 146 -25.08 16.11 8.41
CA ALA A 146 -24.15 15.14 8.97
C ALA A 146 -23.54 15.64 10.30
N ALA A 147 -23.36 16.96 10.45
CA ALA A 147 -22.89 17.56 11.71
C ALA A 147 -23.90 17.42 12.86
N ALA A 148 -25.20 17.40 12.54
CA ALA A 148 -26.29 17.35 13.52
C ALA A 148 -26.75 15.93 13.92
N ARG A 149 -26.18 14.86 13.31
CA ARG A 149 -26.67 13.48 13.48
C ARG A 149 -25.53 12.46 13.55
N GLY A 150 -25.87 11.24 13.94
CA GLY A 150 -24.95 10.10 13.93
C GLY A 150 -23.72 10.31 14.80
N THR A 151 -22.56 9.87 14.30
CA THR A 151 -21.29 9.85 15.04
C THR A 151 -20.88 11.24 15.57
N ALA A 152 -21.11 12.32 14.82
CA ALA A 152 -20.76 13.67 15.25
C ALA A 152 -21.54 14.07 16.52
N ALA A 153 -22.86 13.87 16.51
CA ALA A 153 -23.72 14.14 17.66
C ALA A 153 -23.33 13.28 18.89
N GLU A 154 -23.05 11.99 18.68
CA GLU A 154 -22.58 11.10 19.75
C GLU A 154 -21.26 11.55 20.38
N TRP A 155 -20.34 12.12 19.58
CA TRP A 155 -19.08 12.64 20.10
C TRP A 155 -19.29 13.91 20.93
N PHE A 156 -20.17 14.82 20.49
CA PHE A 156 -20.52 16.00 21.28
C PHE A 156 -21.20 15.64 22.61
N GLU A 157 -22.13 14.68 22.60
CA GLU A 157 -22.76 14.20 23.85
C GLU A 157 -21.73 13.61 24.82
N ARG A 158 -20.73 12.88 24.29
CA ARG A 158 -19.64 12.31 25.09
C ARG A 158 -18.73 13.39 25.65
N SER A 159 -18.35 14.36 24.82
CA SER A 159 -17.53 15.51 25.24
C SER A 159 -18.23 16.32 26.34
N ALA A 160 -19.52 16.58 26.19
CA ALA A 160 -20.31 17.33 27.16
C ALA A 160 -20.43 16.63 28.53
N ARG A 161 -20.29 15.30 28.57
CA ARG A 161 -20.27 14.50 29.81
C ARG A 161 -18.88 14.34 30.42
N ALA A 162 -17.83 14.67 29.68
CA ALA A 162 -16.46 14.59 30.18
C ALA A 162 -16.23 15.67 31.25
N ALA A 163 -15.55 15.31 32.34
CA ALA A 163 -15.35 16.20 33.48
C ALA A 163 -14.41 17.39 33.18
N ASP A 164 -13.63 17.31 32.11
CA ASP A 164 -12.70 18.34 31.66
C ASP A 164 -13.35 19.40 30.76
N GLY A 165 -14.58 19.16 30.28
CA GLY A 165 -15.31 20.08 29.40
C GLY A 165 -14.63 20.32 28.04
N ALA A 166 -13.71 19.44 27.63
CA ALA A 166 -12.92 19.62 26.42
C ALA A 166 -13.82 19.65 25.16
N GLY A 167 -13.58 20.62 24.27
CA GLY A 167 -14.23 20.66 22.96
C GLY A 167 -13.68 19.60 22.01
N LEU A 168 -14.31 19.46 20.85
CA LEU A 168 -13.78 18.71 19.72
C LEU A 168 -13.01 19.66 18.79
N LEU A 169 -12.10 19.10 18.00
CA LEU A 169 -11.34 19.85 17.02
C LEU A 169 -12.01 19.75 15.66
N ALA A 170 -12.47 20.87 15.10
CA ALA A 170 -12.91 20.98 13.73
C ALA A 170 -11.79 21.54 12.85
N GLU A 171 -11.54 20.93 11.71
CA GLU A 171 -10.51 21.34 10.74
C GLU A 171 -11.08 21.38 9.32
N GLU A 172 -10.55 22.25 8.47
CA GLU A 172 -10.80 22.14 7.03
C GLU A 172 -10.32 20.78 6.50
N ALA A 173 -11.06 20.20 5.56
CA ALA A 173 -10.55 19.10 4.77
C ALA A 173 -9.52 19.66 3.77
N VAL A 174 -8.25 19.69 4.19
CA VAL A 174 -7.16 20.31 3.43
C VAL A 174 -7.08 19.70 2.02
N PRO A 175 -7.12 20.52 0.95
CA PRO A 175 -6.86 20.04 -0.40
C PRO A 175 -5.35 19.88 -0.59
N PHE A 176 -4.85 18.66 -0.44
CA PHE A 176 -3.42 18.35 -0.53
C PHE A 176 -3.08 17.41 -1.69
N SER A 177 -1.85 17.48 -2.21
CA SER A 177 -1.36 16.62 -3.30
C SER A 177 -0.82 15.28 -2.81
N ARG A 178 -0.15 15.28 -1.65
CA ARG A 178 0.39 14.11 -0.95
C ARG A 178 0.71 14.47 0.50
N GLU A 179 1.04 13.45 1.29
CA GLU A 179 1.54 13.67 2.65
C GLU A 179 3.07 13.61 2.68
N LEU A 180 3.64 14.46 3.53
CA LEU A 180 5.07 14.55 3.79
C LEU A 180 5.34 14.36 5.27
N SER A 181 6.58 14.03 5.62
CA SER A 181 7.02 14.05 7.01
C SER A 181 8.39 14.70 7.13
N ALA A 182 8.50 15.70 7.99
CA ALA A 182 9.76 16.34 8.36
C ALA A 182 10.19 15.83 9.72
N MET A 183 11.37 15.20 9.79
CA MET A 183 11.89 14.60 11.01
C MET A 183 13.08 15.38 11.54
N VAL A 184 13.11 15.56 12.86
CA VAL A 184 14.18 16.26 13.56
C VAL A 184 14.58 15.53 14.84
N ALA A 185 15.80 15.76 15.28
CA ALA A 185 16.28 15.40 16.60
C ALA A 185 16.80 16.63 17.33
N ARG A 186 16.56 16.71 18.63
CA ARG A 186 17.05 17.77 19.51
C ARG A 186 17.55 17.18 20.81
N ARG A 187 18.73 17.62 21.27
CA ARG A 187 19.28 17.29 22.60
C ARG A 187 19.14 18.46 23.58
N PRO A 188 19.19 18.23 24.91
CA PRO A 188 19.09 19.27 25.93
C PRO A 188 20.06 20.43 25.76
N SER A 189 21.30 20.17 25.32
CA SER A 189 22.31 21.22 25.09
C SER A 189 21.99 22.14 23.89
N GLY A 190 20.90 21.89 23.17
CA GLY A 190 20.36 22.76 22.13
C GLY A 190 20.77 22.38 20.71
N GLU A 191 21.64 21.39 20.52
CA GLU A 191 21.96 20.88 19.18
C GLU A 191 20.72 20.24 18.54
N THR A 192 20.44 20.63 17.29
CA THR A 192 19.35 20.08 16.48
C THR A 192 19.87 19.56 15.14
N ARG A 193 19.24 18.51 14.62
CA ARG A 193 19.49 17.98 13.26
C ARG A 193 18.17 17.57 12.62
N ALA A 194 18.06 17.77 11.31
CA ALA A 194 16.91 17.34 10.51
C ALA A 194 17.35 16.26 9.50
N TRP A 195 16.50 15.26 9.26
CA TRP A 195 16.63 14.40 8.08
C TRP A 195 15.94 15.07 6.88
N PRO A 196 16.23 14.62 5.64
CA PRO A 196 15.46 15.04 4.48
C PRO A 196 13.96 14.79 4.68
N VAL A 197 13.13 15.68 4.13
CA VAL A 197 11.68 15.49 4.09
C VAL A 197 11.37 14.25 3.26
N VAL A 198 10.45 13.44 3.75
CA VAL A 198 10.01 12.21 3.10
C VAL A 198 8.58 12.33 2.62
N GLU A 199 8.23 11.57 1.58
CA GLU A 199 6.84 11.32 1.22
C GLU A 199 6.33 10.14 2.05
N SER A 200 5.17 10.29 2.69
CA SER A 200 4.49 9.23 3.43
C SER A 200 3.21 8.88 2.71
N ILE A 201 3.02 7.61 2.37
CA ILE A 201 1.84 7.12 1.68
C ILE A 201 1.00 6.34 2.69
N GLN A 202 -0.19 6.86 3.00
CA GLN A 202 -1.17 6.21 3.86
C GLN A 202 -2.16 5.41 3.01
N VAL A 203 -2.57 4.25 3.52
CA VAL A 203 -3.69 3.47 2.99
C VAL A 203 -4.61 3.17 4.16
N ASP A 204 -5.89 3.48 4.03
CA ASP A 204 -6.91 3.30 5.08
C ASP A 204 -6.52 3.92 6.43
N GLY A 205 -5.88 5.10 6.41
CA GLY A 205 -5.42 5.81 7.61
C GLY A 205 -4.17 5.21 8.28
N VAL A 206 -3.45 4.33 7.58
CA VAL A 206 -2.25 3.66 8.08
C VAL A 206 -1.06 3.89 7.14
N CYS A 207 0.08 4.30 7.69
CA CYS A 207 1.30 4.49 6.89
C CYS A 207 1.73 3.14 6.30
N ASN A 208 1.72 3.08 4.98
CA ASN A 208 1.97 1.89 4.19
C ASN A 208 3.37 1.94 3.57
N GLU A 209 3.77 3.08 3.04
CA GLU A 209 5.05 3.26 2.36
C GLU A 209 5.64 4.64 2.65
N VAL A 210 6.97 4.75 2.65
CA VAL A 210 7.70 6.00 2.84
C VAL A 210 8.83 6.07 1.82
N ILE A 211 9.01 7.23 1.17
CA ILE A 211 10.07 7.46 0.19
C ILE A 211 10.93 8.63 0.64
N ALA A 212 12.23 8.39 0.76
CA ALA A 212 13.20 9.33 1.29
C ALA A 212 14.39 9.53 0.33
N PRO A 213 14.75 10.77 -0.05
CA PRO A 213 13.94 12.00 0.09
C PRO A 213 12.62 11.94 -0.70
N ALA A 214 11.67 12.83 -0.39
CA ALA A 214 10.40 12.97 -1.10
C ALA A 214 10.63 13.24 -2.62
N PRO A 215 10.17 12.37 -3.54
CA PRO A 215 10.43 12.53 -4.98
C PRO A 215 9.84 13.83 -5.55
N GLY A 216 10.65 14.64 -6.24
CA GLY A 216 10.15 15.83 -6.94
C GLY A 216 9.60 16.95 -6.05
N LEU A 217 9.85 16.92 -4.73
CA LEU A 217 9.49 18.02 -3.83
C LEU A 217 10.30 19.29 -4.17
N ASP A 218 9.64 20.45 -4.24
CA ASP A 218 10.32 21.74 -4.44
C ASP A 218 11.34 21.93 -3.29
N PRO A 219 12.63 22.15 -3.58
CA PRO A 219 13.66 22.34 -2.55
C PRO A 219 13.33 23.44 -1.54
N ARG A 220 12.58 24.48 -1.94
CA ARG A 220 12.14 25.56 -1.03
C ARG A 220 11.10 25.07 -0.04
N VAL A 221 10.15 24.25 -0.48
CA VAL A 221 9.14 23.63 0.41
C VAL A 221 9.82 22.64 1.35
N ALA A 222 10.77 21.84 0.85
CA ALA A 222 11.55 20.92 1.68
C ALA A 222 12.32 21.67 2.78
N ALA A 223 13.02 22.76 2.44
CA ALA A 223 13.74 23.57 3.41
C ALA A 223 12.80 24.22 4.43
N ALA A 224 11.70 24.82 3.99
CA ALA A 224 10.73 25.46 4.88
C ALA A 224 10.07 24.46 5.85
N ALA A 225 9.77 23.25 5.38
CA ALA A 225 9.24 22.17 6.22
C ALA A 225 10.26 21.70 7.28
N GLN A 226 11.54 21.57 6.92
CA GLN A 226 12.61 21.25 7.86
C GLN A 226 12.81 22.36 8.89
N GLU A 227 12.83 23.63 8.47
CA GLU A 227 12.94 24.79 9.35
C GLU A 227 11.76 24.87 10.32
N ALA A 228 10.54 24.61 9.85
CA ALA A 228 9.34 24.54 10.70
C ALA A 228 9.47 23.43 11.75
N ALA A 229 9.94 22.24 11.37
CA ALA A 229 10.15 21.15 12.30
C ALA A 229 11.24 21.46 13.35
N LEU A 230 12.34 22.10 12.94
CA LEU A 230 13.39 22.55 13.84
C LEU A 230 12.89 23.63 14.81
N LEU A 231 12.08 24.58 14.33
CA LEU A 231 11.43 25.60 15.15
C LEU A 231 10.51 24.96 16.18
N LEU A 232 9.62 24.06 15.77
CA LEU A 232 8.73 23.32 16.67
C LEU A 232 9.51 22.55 17.74
N ALA A 233 10.55 21.81 17.37
CA ALA A 233 11.37 21.08 18.33
C ALA A 233 12.00 22.01 19.37
N ARG A 234 12.48 23.19 18.95
CA ARG A 234 13.10 24.17 19.84
C ARG A 234 12.08 24.84 20.76
N GLU A 235 11.02 25.41 20.20
CA GLU A 235 10.07 26.25 20.94
C GLU A 235 9.13 25.43 21.83
N LEU A 236 8.89 24.16 21.49
CA LEU A 236 8.13 23.23 22.33
C LEU A 236 9.04 22.46 23.30
N GLY A 237 10.35 22.73 23.33
CA GLY A 237 11.28 22.12 24.29
C GLY A 237 11.49 20.60 24.08
N VAL A 238 11.28 20.09 22.87
CA VAL A 238 11.38 18.65 22.59
C VAL A 238 12.81 18.17 22.82
N THR A 239 12.94 17.01 23.46
CA THR A 239 14.19 16.27 23.55
C THR A 239 13.98 14.87 22.99
N GLY A 240 14.90 14.41 22.16
CA GLY A 240 14.75 13.16 21.42
C GLY A 240 14.46 13.44 19.95
N VAL A 241 13.66 12.56 19.34
CA VAL A 241 13.25 12.64 17.93
C VAL A 241 11.82 13.13 17.88
N MET A 242 11.51 13.95 16.88
CA MET A 242 10.16 14.40 16.58
C MET A 242 9.89 14.24 15.08
N ALA A 243 8.71 13.76 14.73
CA ALA A 243 8.17 13.85 13.38
C ALA A 243 7.08 14.92 13.35
N VAL A 244 7.11 15.73 12.30
CA VAL A 244 6.04 16.63 11.90
C VAL A 244 5.43 16.03 10.65
N GLU A 245 4.19 15.55 10.74
CA GLU A 245 3.43 15.14 9.56
C GLU A 245 2.86 16.38 8.89
N LEU A 246 2.89 16.40 7.57
CA LEU A 246 2.57 17.55 6.76
C LEU A 246 1.69 17.13 5.58
N PHE A 247 0.81 18.03 5.16
CA PHE A 247 0.15 17.98 3.87
C PHE A 247 0.90 18.88 2.90
N GLU A 248 1.28 18.39 1.72
CA GLU A 248 1.78 19.25 0.65
C GLU A 248 0.61 20.00 0.01
N THR A 249 0.66 21.32 0.00
CA THR A 249 -0.43 22.19 -0.49
C THR A 249 0.10 23.13 -1.58
N PRO A 250 0.31 22.61 -2.81
CA PRO A 250 0.85 23.39 -3.92
C PRO A 250 0.01 24.64 -4.19
N GLY A 251 0.66 25.77 -4.41
CA GLY A 251 0.01 27.05 -4.70
C GLY A 251 -0.36 27.88 -3.46
N THR A 252 -0.14 27.37 -2.25
CA THR A 252 -0.11 28.20 -1.03
C THR A 252 1.26 28.83 -0.82
N ASP A 253 1.34 29.93 -0.06
CA ASP A 253 2.61 30.63 0.20
C ASP A 253 3.67 29.73 0.86
N ALA A 254 3.24 28.87 1.79
CA ALA A 254 4.14 27.94 2.48
C ALA A 254 4.40 26.65 1.69
N GLY A 255 3.49 26.23 0.81
CA GLY A 255 3.55 24.98 0.08
C GLY A 255 3.26 23.72 0.92
N PHE A 256 2.96 23.88 2.20
CA PHE A 256 2.55 22.79 3.10
C PHE A 256 1.64 23.28 4.23
N ALA A 257 0.98 22.34 4.91
CA ALA A 257 0.26 22.55 6.16
C ALA A 257 0.67 21.48 7.19
N VAL A 258 0.80 21.83 8.47
CA VAL A 258 1.10 20.87 9.54
C VAL A 258 -0.13 20.01 9.82
N ASN A 259 -0.01 18.69 9.70
CA ASN A 259 -1.06 17.74 10.06
C ASN A 259 -1.00 17.40 11.56
N GLU A 260 0.09 16.76 12.00
CA GLU A 260 0.24 16.31 13.40
C GLU A 260 1.71 16.25 13.84
N LEU A 261 1.92 16.13 15.16
CA LEU A 261 3.24 16.00 15.78
C LEU A 261 3.36 14.66 16.53
N ALA A 262 4.47 13.96 16.33
CA ALA A 262 4.85 12.81 17.13
C ALA A 262 6.21 13.06 17.78
N MET A 263 6.28 13.14 19.10
CA MET A 263 7.51 13.45 19.85
C MET A 263 8.29 12.21 20.26
N ARG A 264 8.48 11.30 19.31
CA ARG A 264 9.19 10.04 19.45
C ARG A 264 9.73 9.60 18.09
N PRO A 265 10.60 8.57 18.03
CA PRO A 265 10.84 7.87 16.78
C PRO A 265 9.52 7.49 16.10
N HIS A 266 9.45 7.73 14.80
CA HIS A 266 8.22 7.68 14.03
C HIS A 266 8.30 6.68 12.88
N ASN A 267 7.14 6.21 12.41
CA ASN A 267 7.03 5.24 11.33
C ASN A 267 7.66 5.79 10.03
N SER A 268 7.40 7.07 9.74
CA SER A 268 8.00 7.80 8.62
C SER A 268 9.53 7.93 8.70
N GLY A 269 10.15 7.53 9.81
CA GLY A 269 11.61 7.52 9.98
C GLY A 269 12.27 6.16 9.83
N HIS A 270 11.52 5.06 9.66
CA HIS A 270 12.11 3.72 9.65
C HIS A 270 13.09 3.51 8.47
N TRP A 271 12.90 4.21 7.36
CA TRP A 271 13.86 4.23 6.25
C TRP A 271 15.28 4.60 6.71
N SER A 272 15.41 5.47 7.73
CA SER A 272 16.70 5.97 8.22
C SER A 272 17.56 4.88 8.86
N MET A 273 16.99 3.73 9.23
CA MET A 273 17.74 2.60 9.78
C MET A 273 18.78 2.06 8.81
N ASP A 274 18.47 2.05 7.51
CA ASP A 274 19.37 1.59 6.44
C ASP A 274 19.72 2.70 5.44
N GLY A 275 18.97 3.80 5.44
CA GLY A 275 19.07 4.85 4.44
C GLY A 275 19.78 6.13 4.89
N ALA A 276 20.13 6.30 6.18
CA ALA A 276 20.81 7.48 6.69
C ALA A 276 22.07 7.13 7.48
N VAL A 277 23.03 8.07 7.55
CA VAL A 277 24.29 7.88 8.31
C VAL A 277 24.01 7.59 9.79
N THR A 278 23.05 8.29 10.38
CA THR A 278 22.53 7.99 11.73
C THR A 278 21.02 7.85 11.67
N GLY A 279 20.55 6.63 11.93
CA GLY A 279 19.13 6.32 11.97
C GLY A 279 18.43 6.92 13.19
N GLN A 280 17.13 7.14 13.08
CA GLN A 280 16.33 7.82 14.11
C GLN A 280 16.46 7.21 15.52
N PHE A 281 16.65 5.90 15.64
CA PHE A 281 16.72 5.23 16.94
C PHE A 281 18.04 5.51 17.66
N GLU A 282 19.16 5.46 16.93
CA GLU A 282 20.45 5.85 17.46
C GLU A 282 20.46 7.35 17.80
N GLN A 283 19.91 8.18 16.91
CA GLN A 283 19.84 9.61 17.13
C GLN A 283 18.97 9.96 18.34
N HIS A 284 17.88 9.23 18.56
CA HIS A 284 17.04 9.39 19.74
C HIS A 284 17.81 9.05 21.03
N LEU A 285 18.54 7.93 21.07
CA LEU A 285 19.39 7.56 22.20
C LEU A 285 20.42 8.66 22.50
N ARG A 286 21.14 9.13 21.47
CA ARG A 286 22.11 10.23 21.63
C ARG A 286 21.43 11.49 22.17
N ALA A 287 20.28 11.86 21.61
CA ALA A 287 19.53 13.04 22.02
C ALA A 287 19.06 12.98 23.48
N VAL A 288 18.45 11.86 23.89
CA VAL A 288 17.97 11.69 25.27
C VAL A 288 19.11 11.51 26.27
N LEU A 289 20.31 11.10 25.86
CA LEU A 289 21.50 11.08 26.73
C LEU A 289 22.30 12.40 26.69
N ASP A 290 21.84 13.40 25.94
CA ASP A 290 22.55 14.64 25.66
C ASP A 290 23.97 14.43 25.07
N TRP A 291 24.13 13.42 24.20
CA TRP A 291 25.34 13.20 23.42
C TRP A 291 25.32 13.95 22.08
N PRO A 292 26.49 14.23 21.48
CA PRO A 292 26.55 14.84 20.15
C PRO A 292 25.71 14.09 19.12
N LEU A 293 24.89 14.84 18.39
CA LEU A 293 24.02 14.30 17.36
C LEU A 293 24.85 13.80 16.17
N GLY A 294 24.45 12.66 15.60
CA GLY A 294 25.04 12.12 14.38
C GLY A 294 24.59 12.88 13.13
N ALA A 295 25.31 12.66 12.03
CA ALA A 295 24.94 13.17 10.72
C ALA A 295 23.67 12.47 10.20
N THR A 296 22.79 13.21 9.54
CA THR A 296 21.48 12.74 9.08
C THR A 296 21.42 12.55 7.55
N ASP A 297 22.57 12.69 6.88
CA ASP A 297 22.70 12.56 5.44
C ASP A 297 22.24 11.17 4.96
N PRO A 298 21.52 11.08 3.83
CA PRO A 298 21.26 9.81 3.18
C PRO A 298 22.56 9.11 2.75
N VAL A 299 22.63 7.79 2.93
CA VAL A 299 23.78 6.98 2.46
C VAL A 299 23.64 6.55 1.00
N ALA A 300 22.48 6.79 0.39
CA ALA A 300 22.15 6.51 -0.99
C ALA A 300 21.25 7.62 -1.57
N GLY A 301 21.05 7.62 -2.89
CA GLY A 301 20.22 8.63 -3.56
C GLY A 301 18.72 8.52 -3.25
N ALA A 302 18.25 7.33 -2.82
CA ALA A 302 16.90 7.09 -2.36
C ALA A 302 16.84 5.88 -1.40
N ALA A 303 15.87 5.92 -0.49
CA ALA A 303 15.44 4.82 0.36
C ALA A 303 13.91 4.71 0.33
N VAL A 304 13.41 3.49 0.26
CA VAL A 304 11.98 3.18 0.38
C VAL A 304 11.78 2.30 1.60
N MET A 305 10.82 2.66 2.45
CA MET A 305 10.31 1.80 3.52
C MET A 305 8.90 1.33 3.16
N LYS A 306 8.64 0.03 3.30
CA LYS A 306 7.34 -0.59 3.14
C LYS A 306 6.94 -1.27 4.44
N ASN A 307 5.79 -0.90 5.02
CA ASN A 307 5.28 -1.59 6.20
C ASN A 307 4.78 -3.00 5.87
N VAL A 308 5.00 -3.92 6.80
CA VAL A 308 4.43 -5.27 6.79
C VAL A 308 3.28 -5.30 7.78
N LEU A 309 2.06 -5.37 7.26
CA LEU A 309 0.84 -5.62 8.04
C LEU A 309 0.59 -7.11 8.10
N GLY A 310 0.12 -7.64 9.24
CA GLY A 310 -0.13 -9.07 9.41
C GLY A 310 -1.09 -9.64 8.38
N GLY A 311 -0.71 -10.78 7.79
CA GLY A 311 -1.49 -11.50 6.78
C GLY A 311 -1.63 -12.99 7.13
N SER A 312 -1.56 -13.86 6.12
CA SER A 312 -1.76 -15.31 6.30
C SER A 312 -0.60 -16.01 7.01
N ASN A 313 0.63 -15.52 6.88
CA ASN A 313 1.80 -16.18 7.45
C ASN A 313 1.91 -15.95 8.96
N GLN A 314 1.71 -17.01 9.74
CA GLN A 314 1.86 -16.96 11.19
C GLN A 314 3.32 -17.13 11.66
N ASP A 315 4.20 -17.65 10.80
CA ASP A 315 5.63 -17.81 11.06
C ASP A 315 6.45 -16.93 10.12
N LEU A 316 6.61 -15.67 10.49
CA LEU A 316 7.32 -14.68 9.69
C LEU A 316 8.77 -15.07 9.40
N PHE A 317 9.43 -15.78 10.32
CA PHE A 317 10.84 -16.17 10.18
C PHE A 317 11.04 -17.24 9.11
N SER A 318 10.06 -18.13 8.92
CA SER A 318 10.10 -19.15 7.86
C SER A 318 10.23 -18.52 6.46
N ALA A 319 9.68 -17.32 6.26
CA ALA A 319 9.68 -16.62 4.98
C ALA A 319 10.97 -15.83 4.70
N TYR A 320 11.87 -15.70 5.68
CA TYR A 320 13.07 -14.87 5.53
C TYR A 320 14.01 -15.36 4.42
N PRO A 321 14.39 -16.64 4.36
CA PRO A 321 15.28 -17.12 3.30
C PRO A 321 14.72 -16.86 1.90
N ALA A 322 13.43 -17.12 1.69
CA ALA A 322 12.75 -16.87 0.42
C ALA A 322 12.71 -15.38 0.08
N ALA A 323 12.31 -14.52 1.03
CA ALA A 323 12.27 -13.07 0.83
C ALA A 323 13.65 -12.48 0.50
N MET A 324 14.69 -12.90 1.23
CA MET A 324 16.07 -12.43 1.02
C MET A 324 16.68 -12.98 -0.28
N ALA A 325 16.32 -14.19 -0.69
CA ALA A 325 16.77 -14.77 -1.96
C ALA A 325 16.09 -14.07 -3.16
N ALA A 326 14.78 -13.83 -3.08
CA ALA A 326 14.02 -13.12 -4.10
C ALA A 326 14.44 -11.65 -4.21
N GLU A 327 14.67 -10.98 -3.08
CA GLU A 327 14.99 -9.56 -3.00
C GLU A 327 16.25 -9.27 -2.17
N PRO A 328 17.46 -9.51 -2.71
CA PRO A 328 18.71 -9.34 -1.95
C PRO A 328 19.00 -7.91 -1.46
N ARG A 329 18.31 -6.91 -2.02
CA ARG A 329 18.40 -5.50 -1.62
C ARG A 329 17.48 -5.16 -0.44
N ALA A 330 16.53 -6.03 -0.10
CA ALA A 330 15.60 -5.82 0.99
C ALA A 330 16.29 -5.97 2.35
N LYS A 331 15.99 -5.05 3.26
CA LYS A 331 16.37 -5.08 4.67
C LYS A 331 15.11 -5.30 5.49
N ILE A 332 14.94 -6.51 5.99
CA ILE A 332 13.72 -6.95 6.68
C ILE A 332 13.85 -6.68 8.17
N HIS A 333 12.88 -5.97 8.75
CA HIS A 333 12.82 -5.60 10.15
C HIS A 333 11.48 -6.04 10.75
N THR A 334 11.45 -7.14 11.50
CA THR A 334 10.25 -7.56 12.25
C THR A 334 10.26 -7.09 13.69
N TYR A 335 9.07 -6.95 14.27
CA TYR A 335 8.89 -6.34 15.57
C TYR A 335 8.68 -7.34 16.70
N GLY A 336 8.70 -8.66 16.41
CA GLY A 336 8.39 -9.70 17.41
C GLY A 336 6.94 -9.67 17.90
N LYS A 337 6.03 -9.11 17.10
CA LYS A 337 4.59 -9.03 17.42
C LYS A 337 3.85 -10.25 16.85
N SER A 338 2.81 -10.70 17.54
CA SER A 338 1.90 -11.72 17.01
C SER A 338 1.22 -11.24 15.73
N VAL A 339 1.01 -12.17 14.79
CA VAL A 339 0.40 -11.89 13.50
C VAL A 339 -1.11 -11.79 13.65
N ARG A 340 -1.66 -10.64 13.26
CA ARG A 340 -3.11 -10.40 13.17
C ARG A 340 -3.39 -9.51 11.96
N PRO A 341 -4.51 -9.72 11.24
CA PRO A 341 -4.89 -8.85 10.12
C PRO A 341 -4.82 -7.37 10.48
N GLY A 342 -4.13 -6.58 9.65
CA GLY A 342 -3.98 -5.13 9.84
C GLY A 342 -2.99 -4.69 10.93
N ARG A 343 -2.43 -5.61 11.74
CA ARG A 343 -1.42 -5.28 12.76
C ARG A 343 -0.07 -5.00 12.09
N LYS A 344 0.56 -3.86 12.38
CA LYS A 344 1.96 -3.58 11.98
C LYS A 344 2.90 -4.57 12.69
N ILE A 345 3.50 -5.49 11.93
CA ILE A 345 4.36 -6.57 12.43
C ILE A 345 5.84 -6.42 12.02
N GLY A 346 6.12 -5.53 11.08
CA GLY A 346 7.48 -5.21 10.64
C GLY A 346 7.48 -4.16 9.54
N HIS A 347 8.65 -3.92 8.97
CA HIS A 347 8.83 -3.16 7.74
C HIS A 347 10.00 -3.74 6.92
N VAL A 348 10.08 -3.32 5.67
CA VAL A 348 11.19 -3.60 4.76
C VAL A 348 11.75 -2.29 4.24
N ASN A 349 13.07 -2.10 4.34
CA ASN A 349 13.76 -1.01 3.67
C ASN A 349 14.45 -1.51 2.38
N ALA A 350 14.52 -0.64 1.37
CA ALA A 350 15.33 -0.85 0.17
C ALA A 350 16.02 0.46 -0.22
N VAL A 351 17.33 0.41 -0.49
CA VAL A 351 18.17 1.60 -0.76
C VAL A 351 18.81 1.53 -2.16
N GLY A 352 18.95 2.68 -2.82
CA GLY A 352 19.46 2.76 -4.20
C GLY A 352 19.65 4.17 -4.73
N GLY A 353 19.80 4.28 -6.04
CA GLY A 353 19.88 5.59 -6.71
C GLY A 353 18.52 6.28 -6.81
N THR A 354 18.52 7.61 -6.94
CA THR A 354 17.28 8.41 -7.10
C THR A 354 16.48 8.02 -8.34
N HIS A 355 17.13 7.51 -9.39
CA HIS A 355 16.46 7.01 -10.59
C HIS A 355 15.84 5.61 -10.42
N GLU A 356 16.08 4.93 -9.29
CA GLU A 356 15.59 3.57 -9.01
C GLU A 356 14.37 3.53 -8.11
N VAL A 357 13.75 4.67 -7.73
CA VAL A 357 12.67 4.72 -6.72
C VAL A 357 11.58 3.68 -6.99
N GLU A 358 11.04 3.62 -8.21
CA GLU A 358 10.00 2.62 -8.56
C GLU A 358 10.48 1.16 -8.42
N ARG A 359 11.74 0.89 -8.75
CA ARG A 359 12.33 -0.43 -8.55
C ARG A 359 12.46 -0.75 -7.06
N LEU A 360 12.89 0.21 -6.25
CA LEU A 360 13.04 0.05 -4.79
C LEU A 360 11.68 -0.20 -4.13
N ARG A 361 10.63 0.50 -4.57
CA ARG A 361 9.23 0.26 -4.14
C ARG A 361 8.79 -1.16 -4.46
N ALA A 362 9.08 -1.64 -5.68
CA ALA A 362 8.77 -3.00 -6.08
C ALA A 362 9.53 -4.06 -5.26
N VAL A 363 10.83 -3.83 -4.99
CA VAL A 363 11.66 -4.69 -4.12
C VAL A 363 11.07 -4.76 -2.71
N ALA A 364 10.82 -3.61 -2.08
CA ALA A 364 10.30 -3.55 -0.71
C ALA A 364 8.89 -4.18 -0.63
N THR A 365 8.04 -3.95 -1.63
CA THR A 365 6.69 -4.53 -1.72
C THR A 365 6.71 -6.05 -1.85
N ARG A 366 7.54 -6.60 -2.75
CA ARG A 366 7.63 -8.06 -2.93
C ARG A 366 8.19 -8.76 -1.68
N ALA A 367 9.26 -8.21 -1.09
CA ALA A 367 9.80 -8.75 0.15
C ALA A 367 8.78 -8.69 1.30
N ALA A 368 8.07 -7.56 1.45
CA ALA A 368 7.01 -7.41 2.44
C ALA A 368 5.87 -8.43 2.24
N ALA A 369 5.47 -8.68 0.98
CA ALA A 369 4.44 -9.67 0.64
C ALA A 369 4.88 -11.10 0.99
N ILE A 370 6.11 -11.50 0.66
CA ILE A 370 6.65 -12.83 1.01
C ILE A 370 6.66 -13.01 2.54
N VAL A 371 7.10 -11.99 3.30
CA VAL A 371 7.08 -12.05 4.77
C VAL A 371 5.64 -12.15 5.29
N ARG A 372 4.72 -11.35 4.74
CA ARG A 372 3.31 -11.27 5.18
C ARG A 372 2.53 -12.55 4.91
N ASP A 373 2.67 -13.10 3.71
CA ASP A 373 1.80 -14.18 3.21
C ASP A 373 2.48 -15.55 3.25
N GLY A 374 3.80 -15.56 3.42
CA GLY A 374 4.63 -16.75 3.43
C GLY A 374 5.16 -17.06 2.04
N GLU A 375 6.09 -18.00 1.96
CA GLU A 375 6.40 -18.65 0.69
C GLU A 375 5.14 -19.42 0.28
N GLN A 376 4.57 -19.17 -0.90
CA GLN A 376 3.69 -20.16 -1.50
C GLN A 376 4.53 -21.43 -1.67
N ALA A 377 4.20 -22.48 -0.92
CA ALA A 377 4.92 -23.73 -0.95
C ALA A 377 4.87 -24.32 -2.38
N ASP A 378 5.88 -24.04 -3.18
CA ASP A 378 6.19 -24.80 -4.39
C ASP A 378 7.41 -25.66 -4.05
N GLY A 379 7.17 -26.98 -3.99
CA GLY A 379 8.21 -27.97 -3.79
C GLY A 379 9.31 -27.82 -4.83
N SER A 380 10.54 -27.93 -4.34
CA SER A 380 11.81 -27.96 -5.07
C SER A 380 11.72 -28.26 -6.57
N GLU A 381 12.20 -27.36 -7.41
CA GLU A 381 13.18 -27.70 -8.44
C GLU A 381 13.93 -26.46 -8.92
N THR A 382 15.20 -26.68 -9.24
CA THR A 382 16.26 -25.74 -9.61
C THR A 382 15.85 -24.56 -10.48
N VAL A 383 16.32 -23.38 -10.06
CA VAL A 383 16.21 -22.06 -10.72
C VAL A 383 16.50 -22.13 -12.23
N ASN A 384 15.48 -21.80 -13.03
CA ASN A 384 15.63 -21.26 -14.39
C ASN A 384 14.99 -19.86 -14.41
N PRO A 385 15.73 -18.77 -14.66
CA PRO A 385 15.24 -17.42 -14.47
C PRO A 385 14.34 -17.02 -15.63
N ARG A 386 13.02 -17.15 -15.45
CA ARG A 386 11.90 -16.50 -16.19
C ARG A 386 10.59 -17.13 -15.72
N ARG A 387 10.02 -16.67 -14.61
CA ARG A 387 8.62 -16.95 -14.29
C ARG A 387 7.89 -15.62 -14.15
N THR A 388 7.07 -15.36 -15.15
CA THR A 388 6.24 -14.20 -15.41
C THR A 388 5.10 -14.11 -14.39
N THR A 389 4.86 -12.94 -13.82
CA THR A 389 3.68 -12.67 -12.98
C THR A 389 2.41 -12.84 -13.82
N THR A 390 1.60 -13.83 -13.48
CA THR A 390 0.30 -14.09 -14.13
C THR A 390 -0.77 -13.24 -13.46
N TRP A 391 -1.64 -12.62 -14.26
CA TRP A 391 -2.71 -11.76 -13.76
C TRP A 391 -3.95 -12.56 -13.41
N GLY A 392 -4.34 -13.46 -14.31
CA GLY A 392 -5.51 -14.31 -14.16
C GLY A 392 -5.21 -15.68 -13.56
N ALA A 393 -6.27 -16.46 -13.39
CA ALA A 393 -6.16 -17.87 -13.03
C ALA A 393 -5.48 -18.66 -14.15
N VAL A 394 -4.57 -19.54 -13.78
CA VAL A 394 -3.90 -20.48 -14.69
C VAL A 394 -4.38 -21.89 -14.38
N PRO A 395 -4.74 -22.72 -15.38
CA PRO A 395 -5.11 -24.10 -15.13
C PRO A 395 -4.01 -24.86 -14.40
N ALA A 396 -4.37 -25.59 -13.33
CA ALA A 396 -3.40 -26.36 -12.53
C ALA A 396 -2.67 -27.45 -13.34
N THR A 397 -3.23 -27.84 -14.49
CA THR A 397 -2.63 -28.79 -15.44
C THR A 397 -1.51 -28.18 -16.29
N GLN A 398 -1.32 -26.86 -16.25
CA GLN A 398 -0.37 -26.14 -17.07
C GLN A 398 0.96 -25.91 -16.32
N ALA A 399 2.04 -26.54 -16.79
CA ALA A 399 3.39 -26.37 -16.23
C ALA A 399 4.12 -25.12 -16.75
N GLU A 400 3.74 -24.63 -17.93
CA GLU A 400 4.38 -23.50 -18.61
C GLU A 400 3.72 -22.16 -18.26
N ALA A 401 4.51 -21.08 -18.31
CA ALA A 401 4.01 -19.72 -18.13
C ALA A 401 2.99 -19.35 -19.23
N PRO A 402 1.88 -18.69 -18.89
CA PRO A 402 0.92 -18.18 -19.87
C PRO A 402 1.58 -17.33 -20.95
N ILE A 403 1.25 -17.63 -22.20
CA ILE A 403 1.61 -16.79 -23.36
C ILE A 403 0.37 -16.22 -24.07
N VAL A 404 -0.83 -16.64 -23.65
CA VAL A 404 -2.11 -16.08 -24.09
C VAL A 404 -2.89 -15.57 -22.88
N GLY A 405 -3.35 -14.33 -22.94
CA GLY A 405 -4.25 -13.79 -21.92
C GLY A 405 -5.71 -13.87 -22.38
N LEU A 406 -6.57 -14.56 -21.65
CA LEU A 406 -7.99 -14.77 -21.96
C LEU A 406 -8.87 -13.98 -20.98
N VAL A 407 -9.34 -12.80 -21.39
CA VAL A 407 -10.11 -11.92 -20.50
C VAL A 407 -11.54 -11.70 -20.98
N MET A 408 -12.43 -11.42 -20.02
CA MET A 408 -13.85 -11.21 -20.30
C MET A 408 -14.47 -10.11 -19.44
N GLY A 409 -15.55 -9.51 -19.91
CA GLY A 409 -16.19 -8.37 -19.23
C GLY A 409 -17.00 -8.73 -17.97
N SER A 410 -17.47 -9.97 -17.90
CA SER A 410 -18.12 -10.57 -16.72
C SER A 410 -17.88 -12.08 -16.66
N ASP A 411 -17.97 -12.65 -15.46
CA ASP A 411 -18.00 -14.10 -15.22
C ASP A 411 -19.02 -14.86 -16.07
N SER A 412 -20.19 -14.28 -16.35
CA SER A 412 -21.22 -14.88 -17.22
C SER A 412 -20.73 -15.15 -18.64
N ASP A 413 -19.75 -14.39 -19.14
CA ASP A 413 -19.17 -14.57 -20.49
C ASP A 413 -18.32 -15.86 -20.57
N TRP A 414 -17.92 -16.44 -19.43
CA TRP A 414 -17.11 -17.66 -19.38
C TRP A 414 -17.78 -18.85 -20.09
N ALA A 415 -19.11 -18.93 -20.08
CA ALA A 415 -19.86 -19.98 -20.78
C ALA A 415 -19.49 -20.03 -22.28
N THR A 416 -19.29 -18.87 -22.90
CA THR A 416 -18.82 -18.75 -24.28
C THR A 416 -17.30 -18.85 -24.36
N MET A 417 -16.58 -18.11 -23.50
CA MET A 417 -15.12 -17.96 -23.58
C MET A 417 -14.34 -19.24 -23.24
N SER A 418 -14.92 -20.17 -22.48
CA SER A 418 -14.31 -21.47 -22.16
C SER A 418 -13.96 -22.29 -23.41
N ALA A 419 -14.64 -22.07 -24.53
CA ALA A 419 -14.31 -22.73 -25.80
C ALA A 419 -12.97 -22.24 -26.39
N ALA A 420 -12.53 -21.02 -26.07
CA ALA A 420 -11.19 -20.54 -26.42
C ALA A 420 -10.12 -21.26 -25.59
N ALA A 421 -10.34 -21.36 -24.27
CA ALA A 421 -9.50 -22.13 -23.35
C ALA A 421 -9.32 -23.58 -23.80
N GLN A 422 -10.42 -24.28 -24.14
CA GLN A 422 -10.36 -25.66 -24.66
C GLN A 422 -9.49 -25.78 -25.92
N ALA A 423 -9.58 -24.84 -26.87
CA ALA A 423 -8.75 -24.85 -28.06
C ALA A 423 -7.25 -24.62 -27.76
N LEU A 424 -6.94 -23.78 -26.76
CA LEU A 424 -5.57 -23.56 -26.30
C LEU A 424 -5.02 -24.82 -25.62
N GLU A 425 -5.82 -25.49 -24.79
CA GLU A 425 -5.47 -26.75 -24.12
C GLU A 425 -5.21 -27.89 -25.12
N GLU A 426 -6.08 -28.07 -26.11
CA GLU A 426 -5.92 -29.07 -27.18
C GLU A 426 -4.59 -28.90 -27.94
N LEU A 427 -4.13 -27.65 -28.12
CA LEU A 427 -2.88 -27.33 -28.79
C LEU A 427 -1.68 -27.22 -27.85
N GLY A 428 -1.89 -27.42 -26.55
CA GLY A 428 -0.87 -27.27 -25.51
C GLY A 428 -0.29 -25.86 -25.44
N ILE A 429 -1.13 -24.83 -25.59
CA ILE A 429 -0.74 -23.43 -25.48
C ILE A 429 -1.08 -22.93 -24.07
N PRO A 430 -0.10 -22.44 -23.30
CA PRO A 430 -0.35 -21.98 -21.96
C PRO A 430 -1.10 -20.63 -21.94
N TYR A 431 -2.12 -20.51 -21.09
CA TYR A 431 -2.96 -19.32 -20.97
C TYR A 431 -3.27 -18.95 -19.51
N GLU A 432 -3.69 -17.69 -19.32
CA GLU A 432 -4.31 -17.20 -18.09
C GLU A 432 -5.74 -16.72 -18.42
N ALA A 433 -6.66 -16.83 -17.46
CA ALA A 433 -8.03 -16.35 -17.63
C ALA A 433 -8.53 -15.49 -16.47
N ASP A 434 -9.22 -14.39 -16.75
CA ASP A 434 -9.79 -13.52 -15.71
C ASP A 434 -10.94 -12.62 -16.20
N VAL A 435 -11.68 -12.04 -15.24
CA VAL A 435 -12.67 -11.00 -15.48
C VAL A 435 -12.01 -9.63 -15.40
N VAL A 436 -11.98 -8.91 -16.52
CA VAL A 436 -11.43 -7.56 -16.64
C VAL A 436 -12.47 -6.68 -17.31
N SER A 437 -13.27 -5.97 -16.52
CA SER A 437 -14.40 -5.19 -17.05
C SER A 437 -13.98 -3.79 -17.49
N ALA A 438 -14.16 -3.46 -18.77
CA ALA A 438 -13.80 -2.13 -19.29
C ALA A 438 -14.55 -0.96 -18.62
N HIS A 439 -15.78 -1.20 -18.15
CA HIS A 439 -16.64 -0.16 -17.58
C HIS A 439 -16.61 -0.15 -16.05
N ARG A 440 -16.41 -1.31 -15.42
CA ARG A 440 -16.46 -1.47 -13.95
C ARG A 440 -15.09 -1.53 -13.30
N MET A 441 -14.05 -1.87 -14.06
CA MET A 441 -12.66 -2.03 -13.62
C MET A 441 -11.71 -1.30 -14.59
N PRO A 442 -11.92 0.01 -14.88
CA PRO A 442 -11.17 0.70 -15.92
C PRO A 442 -9.68 0.81 -15.60
N THR A 443 -9.30 0.96 -14.33
CA THR A 443 -7.89 1.07 -13.92
C THR A 443 -7.16 -0.26 -14.10
N GLU A 444 -7.77 -1.35 -13.64
CA GLU A 444 -7.26 -2.71 -13.76
C GLU A 444 -7.18 -3.15 -15.22
N MET A 445 -8.17 -2.77 -16.04
CA MET A 445 -8.15 -3.04 -17.48
C MET A 445 -7.01 -2.30 -18.17
N LEU A 446 -6.77 -1.03 -17.82
CA LEU A 446 -5.63 -0.27 -18.32
C LEU A 446 -4.30 -0.90 -17.89
N GLU A 447 -4.18 -1.34 -16.65
CA GLU A 447 -2.98 -1.98 -16.12
C GLU A 447 -2.72 -3.34 -16.77
N TYR A 448 -3.75 -4.20 -16.87
CA TYR A 448 -3.69 -5.48 -17.56
C TYR A 448 -3.17 -5.31 -18.99
N GLY A 449 -3.77 -4.38 -19.74
CA GLY A 449 -3.40 -4.13 -21.14
C GLY A 449 -1.98 -3.59 -21.30
N ARG A 450 -1.59 -2.60 -20.49
CA ARG A 450 -0.24 -1.98 -20.53
C ARG A 450 0.86 -2.98 -20.21
N THR A 451 0.64 -3.81 -19.19
CA THR A 451 1.67 -4.74 -18.68
C THR A 451 1.66 -6.10 -19.38
N ALA A 452 0.61 -6.47 -20.13
CA ALA A 452 0.48 -7.80 -20.77
C ALA A 452 1.75 -8.27 -21.50
N HIS A 453 2.37 -7.40 -22.29
CA HIS A 453 3.58 -7.72 -23.05
C HIS A 453 4.83 -7.93 -22.18
N GLU A 454 4.90 -7.25 -21.03
CA GLU A 454 5.98 -7.38 -20.04
C GLU A 454 5.86 -8.69 -19.26
N ARG A 455 4.62 -9.17 -19.09
CA ARG A 455 4.27 -10.45 -18.45
C ARG A 455 4.47 -11.66 -19.36
N GLY A 456 5.08 -11.49 -20.54
CA GLY A 456 5.38 -12.58 -21.47
C GLY A 456 4.19 -13.06 -22.31
N LEU A 457 3.03 -12.43 -22.18
CA LEU A 457 1.92 -12.68 -23.09
C LEU A 457 2.31 -12.23 -24.49
N ARG A 458 1.86 -12.99 -25.48
CA ARG A 458 2.11 -12.73 -26.90
C ARG A 458 0.82 -12.45 -27.68
N VAL A 459 -0.34 -12.85 -27.14
CA VAL A 459 -1.68 -12.59 -27.71
C VAL A 459 -2.68 -12.40 -26.59
N VAL A 460 -3.63 -11.48 -26.75
CA VAL A 460 -4.77 -11.30 -25.85
C VAL A 460 -6.05 -11.69 -26.57
N ILE A 461 -6.87 -12.53 -25.94
CA ILE A 461 -8.24 -12.85 -26.36
C ILE A 461 -9.18 -12.15 -25.39
N ALA A 462 -10.09 -11.32 -25.91
CA ALA A 462 -11.01 -10.54 -25.10
C ALA A 462 -12.46 -10.79 -25.53
N GLY A 463 -13.31 -11.21 -24.60
CA GLY A 463 -14.74 -11.44 -24.82
C GLY A 463 -15.61 -10.41 -24.11
N ALA A 464 -16.64 -9.90 -24.80
CA ALA A 464 -17.64 -9.05 -24.15
C ALA A 464 -18.98 -9.08 -24.88
N GLY A 465 -20.07 -8.99 -24.11
CA GLY A 465 -21.43 -8.80 -24.58
C GLY A 465 -21.95 -7.36 -24.40
N GLY A 466 -22.91 -6.93 -25.21
CA GLY A 466 -23.60 -5.64 -25.04
C GLY A 466 -22.77 -4.46 -25.55
N ALA A 467 -22.51 -3.47 -24.69
CA ALA A 467 -21.56 -2.38 -24.96
C ALA A 467 -20.11 -2.91 -24.90
N ALA A 468 -19.75 -3.78 -25.85
CA ALA A 468 -18.58 -4.66 -25.84
C ALA A 468 -17.24 -3.93 -26.12
N HIS A 469 -16.89 -2.96 -25.27
CA HIS A 469 -15.69 -2.13 -25.45
C HIS A 469 -14.38 -2.82 -25.04
N LEU A 470 -14.41 -3.92 -24.29
CA LEU A 470 -13.22 -4.53 -23.72
C LEU A 470 -12.11 -4.84 -24.75
N PRO A 471 -12.38 -5.51 -25.89
CA PRO A 471 -11.34 -5.79 -26.87
C PRO A 471 -10.71 -4.52 -27.45
N GLY A 472 -11.53 -3.52 -27.78
CA GLY A 472 -11.07 -2.26 -28.34
C GLY A 472 -10.25 -1.43 -27.34
N MET A 473 -10.68 -1.41 -26.08
CA MET A 473 -9.95 -0.73 -25.00
C MET A 473 -8.59 -1.37 -24.76
N LEU A 474 -8.52 -2.71 -24.67
CA LEU A 474 -7.26 -3.42 -24.50
C LEU A 474 -6.31 -3.19 -25.68
N ALA A 475 -6.82 -3.24 -26.91
CA ALA A 475 -6.04 -2.95 -28.11
C ALA A 475 -5.45 -1.53 -28.12
N SER A 476 -6.11 -0.57 -27.47
CA SER A 476 -5.62 0.81 -27.41
C SER A 476 -4.43 1.01 -26.47
N VAL A 477 -4.16 0.07 -25.57
CA VAL A 477 -3.16 0.22 -24.50
C VAL A 477 -2.10 -0.89 -24.48
N THR A 478 -2.22 -1.90 -25.34
CA THR A 478 -1.27 -3.00 -25.44
C THR A 478 -0.60 -3.04 -26.82
N PRO A 479 0.71 -3.35 -26.92
CA PRO A 479 1.36 -3.58 -28.21
C PRO A 479 1.08 -4.97 -28.78
N LEU A 480 0.41 -5.85 -28.03
CA LEU A 480 0.11 -7.22 -28.45
C LEU A 480 -1.10 -7.29 -29.40
N PRO A 481 -1.16 -8.30 -30.27
CA PRO A 481 -2.38 -8.62 -31.00
C PRO A 481 -3.54 -8.91 -30.05
N VAL A 482 -4.67 -8.22 -30.28
CA VAL A 482 -5.93 -8.46 -29.55
C VAL A 482 -6.95 -9.12 -30.48
N ILE A 483 -7.49 -10.25 -30.02
CA ILE A 483 -8.56 -10.99 -30.69
C ILE A 483 -9.86 -10.74 -29.94
N GLY A 484 -10.83 -10.13 -30.60
CA GLY A 484 -12.13 -9.81 -30.02
C GLY A 484 -13.15 -10.92 -30.28
N VAL A 485 -13.83 -11.37 -29.22
CA VAL A 485 -14.95 -12.32 -29.28
C VAL A 485 -16.24 -11.58 -28.94
N PRO A 486 -17.10 -11.30 -29.93
CA PRO A 486 -18.43 -10.79 -29.65
C PRO A 486 -19.26 -11.86 -28.94
N VAL A 487 -19.73 -11.56 -27.73
CA VAL A 487 -20.59 -12.48 -26.97
C VAL A 487 -22.05 -12.07 -27.18
N SER A 488 -22.91 -13.03 -27.52
CA SER A 488 -24.34 -12.77 -27.67
C SER A 488 -25.03 -12.54 -26.32
N LEU A 489 -25.91 -11.54 -26.28
CA LEU A 489 -26.82 -11.31 -25.16
C LEU A 489 -28.26 -11.60 -25.59
N LYS A 490 -29.20 -11.47 -24.65
CA LYS A 490 -30.64 -11.74 -24.87
C LYS A 490 -31.26 -10.99 -26.06
N ASN A 491 -30.72 -9.82 -26.40
CA ASN A 491 -31.22 -8.97 -27.48
C ASN A 491 -30.15 -8.83 -28.57
N LEU A 492 -30.58 -8.67 -29.83
CA LEU A 492 -29.73 -8.39 -30.99
C LEU A 492 -28.76 -9.51 -31.41
N ASP A 493 -28.84 -10.70 -30.79
CA ASP A 493 -28.07 -11.90 -31.16
C ASP A 493 -26.55 -11.64 -31.32
N GLY A 494 -26.01 -10.74 -30.50
CA GLY A 494 -24.59 -10.35 -30.51
C GLY A 494 -24.17 -9.40 -31.64
N MET A 495 -25.11 -8.87 -32.42
CA MET A 495 -24.83 -7.88 -33.47
C MET A 495 -24.30 -6.57 -32.88
N ASP A 496 -24.80 -6.16 -31.73
CA ASP A 496 -24.30 -5.03 -30.95
C ASP A 496 -22.84 -5.23 -30.53
N SER A 497 -22.52 -6.40 -29.97
CA SER A 497 -21.14 -6.78 -29.63
C SER A 497 -20.24 -6.79 -30.87
N LEU A 498 -20.71 -7.36 -31.98
CA LEU A 498 -19.93 -7.47 -33.22
C LEU A 498 -19.61 -6.10 -33.80
N LEU A 499 -20.62 -5.23 -33.93
CA LEU A 499 -20.45 -3.88 -34.47
C LEU A 499 -19.56 -3.02 -33.56
N SER A 500 -19.64 -3.20 -32.23
CA SER A 500 -18.74 -2.53 -31.28
C SER A 500 -17.28 -2.92 -31.47
N ILE A 501 -17.00 -4.20 -31.70
CA ILE A 501 -15.62 -4.72 -31.75
C ILE A 501 -14.99 -4.53 -33.14
N VAL A 502 -15.76 -4.66 -34.23
CA VAL A 502 -15.22 -4.58 -35.60
C VAL A 502 -14.94 -3.13 -36.04
N GLN A 503 -15.65 -2.15 -35.48
CA GLN A 503 -15.58 -0.74 -35.90
C GLN A 503 -14.47 0.04 -35.16
N MET A 504 -13.23 -0.44 -35.24
CA MET A 504 -12.09 0.22 -34.59
C MET A 504 -11.52 1.38 -35.43
N PRO A 505 -11.07 2.48 -34.80
CA PRO A 505 -10.37 3.56 -35.49
C PRO A 505 -9.03 3.09 -36.05
N ALA A 506 -8.53 3.81 -37.07
CA ALA A 506 -7.21 3.56 -37.62
C ALA A 506 -6.13 3.64 -36.54
N GLY A 507 -5.23 2.66 -36.51
CA GLY A 507 -4.13 2.57 -35.54
C GLY A 507 -4.38 1.67 -34.33
N VAL A 508 -5.62 1.20 -34.10
CA VAL A 508 -5.97 0.33 -32.96
C VAL A 508 -6.70 -0.93 -33.44
N PRO A 509 -6.04 -1.84 -34.18
CA PRO A 509 -6.71 -2.97 -34.81
C PRO A 509 -7.12 -4.04 -33.79
N VAL A 510 -8.32 -4.60 -33.98
CA VAL A 510 -8.78 -5.81 -33.27
C VAL A 510 -9.13 -6.88 -34.30
N ALA A 511 -8.58 -8.08 -34.13
CA ALA A 511 -8.94 -9.23 -34.95
C ALA A 511 -10.25 -9.84 -34.43
N THR A 512 -11.37 -9.50 -35.07
CA THR A 512 -12.70 -9.90 -34.60
C THR A 512 -13.11 -11.25 -35.19
N VAL A 513 -13.49 -12.22 -34.36
CA VAL A 513 -14.07 -13.51 -34.79
C VAL A 513 -15.59 -13.42 -34.90
N SER A 514 -16.24 -14.49 -35.37
CA SER A 514 -17.71 -14.57 -35.40
C SER A 514 -18.30 -14.41 -33.99
N VAL A 515 -19.57 -13.98 -33.91
CA VAL A 515 -20.34 -14.00 -32.65
C VAL A 515 -20.27 -15.39 -32.02
N ASP A 516 -20.00 -15.42 -30.71
CA ASP A 516 -19.75 -16.62 -29.89
C ASP A 516 -18.63 -17.54 -30.42
N GLY A 517 -17.78 -17.03 -31.31
CA GLY A 517 -16.69 -17.75 -31.96
C GLY A 517 -15.46 -17.96 -31.10
N ALA A 518 -15.59 -18.10 -29.77
CA ALA A 518 -14.46 -18.18 -28.84
C ALA A 518 -13.45 -19.29 -29.19
N ARG A 519 -13.92 -20.46 -29.64
CA ARG A 519 -13.03 -21.54 -30.13
C ARG A 519 -12.14 -21.07 -31.28
N ASN A 520 -12.70 -20.31 -32.23
CA ASN A 520 -11.92 -19.74 -33.33
C ASN A 520 -10.93 -18.67 -32.85
N ALA A 521 -11.22 -17.96 -31.76
CA ALA A 521 -10.26 -17.02 -31.17
C ALA A 521 -9.04 -17.74 -30.59
N GLY A 522 -9.23 -18.87 -29.89
CA GLY A 522 -8.13 -19.73 -29.45
C GLY A 522 -7.28 -20.25 -30.62
N LEU A 523 -7.92 -20.74 -31.68
CA LEU A 523 -7.23 -21.20 -32.90
C LEU A 523 -6.52 -20.05 -33.64
N LEU A 524 -7.09 -18.85 -33.65
CA LEU A 524 -6.47 -17.68 -34.25
C LEU A 524 -5.24 -17.23 -33.45
N ALA A 525 -5.32 -17.24 -32.11
CA ALA A 525 -4.18 -17.00 -31.24
C ALA A 525 -3.05 -18.01 -31.52
N ALA A 526 -3.40 -19.29 -31.66
CA ALA A 526 -2.44 -20.33 -32.04
C ALA A 526 -1.75 -20.02 -33.37
N ARG A 527 -2.50 -19.56 -34.39
CA ARG A 527 -1.93 -19.18 -35.69
C ARG A 527 -1.02 -17.95 -35.61
N VAL A 528 -1.38 -16.96 -34.79
CA VAL A 528 -0.53 -15.79 -34.52
C VAL A 528 0.79 -16.23 -33.90
N LEU A 529 0.74 -17.06 -32.85
CA LEU A 529 1.94 -17.61 -32.20
C LEU A 529 2.78 -18.47 -33.16
N ALA A 530 2.12 -19.31 -33.95
CA ALA A 530 2.75 -20.18 -34.93
C ALA A 530 3.36 -19.43 -36.12
N SER A 531 3.12 -18.13 -36.28
CA SER A 531 3.79 -17.32 -37.30
C SER A 531 5.25 -16.97 -36.94
N SER A 532 5.62 -17.14 -35.66
CA SER A 532 6.97 -16.89 -35.19
C SER A 532 7.99 -17.85 -35.84
N PRO A 533 9.18 -17.37 -36.23
CA PRO A 533 10.19 -18.20 -36.89
C PRO A 533 10.99 -19.08 -35.92
N ASP A 534 10.78 -18.93 -34.61
CA ASP A 534 11.48 -19.70 -33.58
C ASP A 534 11.00 -21.17 -33.51
N LEU A 535 11.69 -21.97 -32.68
CA LEU A 535 11.36 -23.37 -32.47
C LEU A 535 9.92 -23.54 -31.95
N SER A 536 9.48 -22.68 -31.02
CA SER A 536 8.11 -22.72 -30.48
C SER A 536 7.05 -22.51 -31.56
N GLY A 537 7.27 -21.55 -32.47
CA GLY A 537 6.39 -21.34 -33.62
C GLY A 537 6.39 -22.51 -34.61
N THR A 538 7.54 -23.16 -34.80
CA THR A 538 7.67 -24.32 -35.71
C THR A 538 6.92 -25.54 -35.20
N GLU A 539 7.06 -25.87 -33.92
CA GLU A 539 6.34 -26.98 -33.29
C GLU A 539 4.83 -26.75 -33.29
N LEU A 540 4.39 -25.53 -32.98
CA LEU A 540 2.97 -25.19 -32.99
C LEU A 540 2.36 -25.23 -34.40
N ARG A 541 3.14 -24.88 -35.46
CA ARG A 541 2.71 -25.10 -36.85
C ARG A 541 2.47 -26.57 -37.15
N GLY A 542 3.31 -27.47 -36.64
CA GLY A 542 3.13 -28.92 -36.77
C GLY A 542 1.81 -29.39 -36.15
N ARG A 543 1.55 -29.01 -34.89
CA ARG A 543 0.30 -29.33 -34.19
C ARG A 543 -0.94 -28.79 -34.93
N LEU A 544 -0.86 -27.58 -35.48
CA LEU A 544 -1.95 -27.00 -36.28
C LEU A 544 -2.19 -27.75 -37.60
N GLN A 545 -1.15 -28.31 -38.24
CA GLN A 545 -1.28 -29.14 -39.43
C GLN A 545 -1.92 -30.49 -39.11
N GLU A 546 -1.53 -31.12 -37.99
CA GLU A 546 -2.15 -32.34 -37.47
C GLU A 546 -3.63 -32.11 -37.17
N PHE A 547 -3.96 -31.06 -36.41
CA PHE A 547 -5.34 -30.66 -36.13
C PHE A 547 -6.16 -30.46 -37.40
N ALA A 548 -5.59 -29.82 -38.44
CA ALA A 548 -6.26 -29.64 -39.72
C ALA A 548 -6.52 -30.97 -40.45
N SER A 549 -5.58 -31.92 -40.36
CA SER A 549 -5.75 -33.28 -40.91
C SER A 549 -6.87 -34.03 -40.18
N GLU A 550 -6.88 -34.01 -38.86
CA GLU A 550 -7.93 -34.66 -38.04
C GLU A 550 -9.32 -34.08 -38.31
N LEU A 551 -9.42 -32.76 -38.49
CA LEU A 551 -10.67 -32.10 -38.85
C LEU A 551 -11.18 -32.57 -40.23
N SER A 552 -10.27 -32.72 -41.20
CA SER A 552 -10.58 -33.25 -42.53
C SER A 552 -11.05 -34.70 -42.47
N GLU A 553 -10.38 -35.55 -41.69
CA GLU A 553 -10.78 -36.94 -41.47
C GLU A 553 -12.13 -37.05 -40.75
N ALA A 554 -12.38 -36.21 -39.74
CA ALA A 554 -13.66 -36.13 -39.06
C ALA A 554 -14.79 -35.72 -40.03
N ALA A 555 -14.54 -34.74 -40.91
CA ALA A 555 -15.47 -34.34 -41.95
C ALA A 555 -15.74 -35.47 -42.95
N HIS A 556 -14.71 -36.19 -43.39
CA HIS A 556 -14.86 -37.36 -44.26
C HIS A 556 -15.67 -38.47 -43.59
N ARG A 557 -15.42 -38.76 -42.31
CA ARG A 557 -16.20 -39.75 -41.51
C ARG A 557 -17.66 -39.33 -41.35
N LYS A 558 -17.94 -38.07 -41.00
CA LYS A 558 -19.32 -37.55 -40.93
C LYS A 558 -20.01 -37.61 -42.28
N GLY A 559 -19.31 -37.27 -43.37
CA GLY A 559 -19.81 -37.38 -44.73
C GLY A 559 -20.10 -38.83 -45.13
N ALA A 560 -19.24 -39.78 -44.74
CA ALA A 560 -19.46 -41.21 -44.97
C ALA A 560 -20.67 -41.72 -44.17
N ALA A 561 -20.77 -41.38 -42.89
CA ALA A 561 -21.91 -41.73 -42.04
C ALA A 561 -23.22 -41.17 -42.58
N LEU A 562 -23.23 -39.90 -43.01
CA LEU A 562 -24.40 -39.30 -43.66
C LEU A 562 -24.77 -40.02 -44.94
N ARG A 563 -23.80 -40.35 -45.81
CA ARG A 563 -24.04 -41.13 -47.03
C ARG A 563 -24.58 -42.52 -46.72
N GLU A 564 -24.10 -43.19 -45.68
CA GLU A 564 -24.64 -44.46 -45.22
C GLU A 564 -26.08 -44.33 -44.68
N THR A 565 -26.37 -43.31 -43.87
CA THR A 565 -27.72 -43.03 -43.38
C THR A 565 -28.69 -42.77 -44.54
N VAL A 566 -28.27 -41.98 -45.52
CA VAL A 566 -29.05 -41.70 -46.73
C VAL A 566 -29.22 -42.96 -47.59
N ALA A 567 -28.16 -43.78 -47.75
CA ALA A 567 -28.20 -45.03 -48.52
C ALA A 567 -29.07 -46.13 -47.85
N ARG A 568 -29.21 -46.12 -46.53
CA ARG A 568 -30.12 -47.01 -45.79
C ARG A 568 -31.60 -46.60 -45.89
N GLY A 569 -31.90 -45.46 -46.52
CA GLY A 569 -33.26 -44.95 -46.72
C GLY A 569 -33.84 -44.31 -45.46
N VAL A 570 -34.32 -43.07 -45.58
CA VAL A 570 -35.07 -42.40 -44.50
C VAL A 570 -36.46 -43.05 -44.42
N GLY A 571 -36.63 -44.05 -43.54
CA GLY A 571 -37.97 -44.52 -43.19
C GLY A 571 -38.04 -45.86 -42.45
N SER A 572 -38.25 -45.81 -41.13
CA SER A 572 -39.38 -46.45 -40.44
C SER A 572 -39.21 -46.32 -38.92
N GLY A 573 -40.04 -45.50 -38.29
CA GLY A 573 -40.11 -45.35 -36.84
C GLY A 573 -41.23 -44.38 -36.48
N ALA A 574 -42.46 -44.89 -36.59
CA ALA A 574 -43.62 -44.41 -35.84
C ALA A 574 -43.46 -44.71 -34.34
#